data_AF-A0A660YS65-F1
#
_entry.id   AF-A0A660YS65-F1
#
_cell.length_a   1.000
_cell.length_b   1.000
_cell.length_c   1.000
_cell.angle_alpha   90.00
_cell.angle_beta   90.00
_cell.angle_gamma   90.00
#
_symmetry.space_group_name_H-M   'P 1'
#
loop_
_entity.id
_entity.type
_entity.pdbx_description
1 polymer ?
#
loop_
_entity_poly.entity_id
_entity_poly.type
_entity_poly.pdbx_seq_one_letter_code
_entity_poly.pdbx_strand_id
1 'polypeptide(L)'
;MKHSVKMGFSFGLTSGLITTLGLMVGLHSGTHSKLVVIGGILTIAIADAFSDALGIHISEESENKHSTREIWQSTIATFFSKFIVALTFIVPLLVFSLPIAIIFSVIWGLSLLSLFSFS
;
A
#
# COMPACT_ATOMS: atom_id res chain seq x y z
N MET A 1 -6.38 -15.37 -11.53
CA MET A 1 -5.53 -14.28 -12.08
C MET A 1 -4.30 -14.90 -12.73
N LYS A 2 -3.72 -14.26 -13.74
CA LYS A 2 -2.36 -14.63 -14.22
C LYS A 2 -1.38 -14.48 -13.06
N HIS A 3 -0.39 -15.36 -12.96
CA HIS A 3 0.59 -15.41 -11.88
C HIS A 3 1.20 -14.02 -11.58
N SER A 4 1.70 -13.35 -12.61
CA SER A 4 2.34 -12.03 -12.54
C SER A 4 1.44 -10.94 -11.94
N VAL A 5 0.16 -10.90 -12.35
CA VAL A 5 -0.80 -9.94 -11.79
C VAL A 5 -1.14 -10.28 -10.34
N LYS A 6 -1.23 -11.56 -9.98
CA LYS A 6 -1.49 -11.99 -8.59
C LYS A 6 -0.32 -11.57 -7.69
N MET A 7 0.92 -11.81 -8.13
CA MET A 7 2.12 -11.41 -7.39
C MET A 7 2.15 -9.91 -7.10
N GLY A 8 2.07 -9.07 -8.14
CA GLY A 8 2.12 -7.62 -7.95
C GLY A 8 0.95 -7.08 -7.12
N PHE A 9 -0.26 -7.61 -7.32
CA PHE A 9 -1.42 -7.22 -6.54
C PHE A 9 -1.30 -7.60 -5.06
N SER A 10 -0.96 -8.86 -4.76
CA SER A 10 -0.83 -9.34 -3.38
C SER A 10 0.28 -8.61 -2.63
N PHE A 11 1.42 -8.39 -3.29
CA PHE A 11 2.54 -7.66 -2.69
C PHE A 11 2.18 -6.20 -2.44
N GLY A 12 1.71 -5.47 -3.46
CA GLY A 12 1.42 -4.05 -3.33
C GLY A 12 0.27 -3.76 -2.36
N LEU A 13 -0.73 -4.64 -2.30
CA LEU A 13 -1.80 -4.55 -1.30
C LEU A 13 -1.26 -4.70 0.13
N THR A 14 -0.52 -5.78 0.39
CA THR A 14 -0.01 -6.09 1.75
C THR A 14 0.98 -5.01 2.21
N SER A 15 1.93 -4.65 1.34
CA SER A 15 2.91 -3.60 1.58
C SER A 15 2.23 -2.25 1.82
N GLY A 16 1.27 -1.88 0.95
CA GLY A 16 0.51 -0.64 1.08
C GLY A 16 -0.26 -0.53 2.39
N LEU A 17 -0.89 -1.61 2.86
CA LEU A 17 -1.59 -1.64 4.15
C LEU A 17 -0.62 -1.43 5.32
N ILE A 18 0.47 -2.21 5.37
CA ILE A 18 1.40 -2.20 6.51
C ILE A 18 2.14 -0.86 6.61
N THR A 19 2.73 -0.38 5.51
CA THR A 19 3.48 0.88 5.52
C THR A 19 2.57 2.05 5.86
N THR A 20 1.36 2.11 5.28
CA THR A 20 0.45 3.24 5.53
C THR A 20 -0.04 3.24 6.97
N LEU A 21 -0.39 2.09 7.54
CA LEU A 21 -0.74 1.98 8.95
C LEU A 21 0.41 2.40 9.86
N GLY A 22 1.62 1.87 9.61
CA GLY A 22 2.80 2.18 10.40
C GLY A 22 3.13 3.66 10.40
N LEU A 23 3.15 4.29 9.22
CA LEU A 23 3.37 5.72 9.07
C LEU A 23 2.29 6.54 9.80
N MET A 24 1.02 6.22 9.55
CA MET A 24 -0.11 6.97 10.07
C MET A 24 -0.15 6.94 11.60
N VAL A 25 0.06 5.77 12.22
CA VAL A 25 0.12 5.61 13.68
C VAL A 25 1.36 6.31 14.27
N GLY A 26 2.51 6.20 13.60
CA GLY A 26 3.75 6.87 14.02
C GLY A 26 3.62 8.41 13.99
N LEU A 27 3.12 8.97 12.89
CA LEU A 27 2.90 10.41 12.75
C LEU A 27 1.82 10.94 13.69
N HIS A 28 0.76 10.16 13.93
CA HIS A 28 -0.26 10.51 14.91
C HIS A 28 0.35 10.65 16.31
N SER A 29 1.17 9.67 16.72
CA SER A 29 1.80 9.64 18.04
C SER A 29 2.80 10.79 18.25
N GLY A 30 3.52 11.19 17.19
CA GLY A 30 4.53 12.25 17.26
C GLY A 30 3.98 13.67 17.10
N THR A 31 2.91 13.88 16.33
CA THR A 31 2.49 15.24 15.92
C THR A 31 1.07 15.62 16.30
N HIS A 32 0.18 14.63 16.46
CA HIS A 32 -1.27 14.85 16.62
C HIS A 32 -1.91 15.73 15.52
N SER A 33 -1.21 15.91 14.38
CA SER A 33 -1.65 16.79 13.29
C SER A 33 -2.21 15.98 12.12
N LYS A 34 -3.50 16.21 11.84
CA LYS A 34 -4.21 15.59 10.71
C LYS A 34 -3.55 15.92 9.37
N LEU A 35 -3.06 17.16 9.21
CA LEU A 35 -2.38 17.59 7.98
C LEU A 35 -1.06 16.85 7.76
N VAL A 36 -0.28 16.65 8.83
CA VAL A 36 0.99 15.90 8.74
C VAL A 36 0.73 14.45 8.36
N VAL A 37 -0.30 13.83 8.94
CA VAL A 37 -0.69 12.44 8.62
C VAL A 37 -1.13 12.32 7.16
N ILE A 38 -1.99 13.22 6.66
CA ILE A 38 -2.43 13.20 5.25
C ILE A 38 -1.25 13.43 4.29
N GLY A 39 -0.38 14.40 4.59
CA GLY A 39 0.81 14.68 3.80
C GLY A 39 1.77 13.49 3.77
N GLY A 40 1.94 12.81 4.91
CA GLY A 40 2.70 11.57 5.02
C GLY A 40 2.14 10.48 4.10
N ILE A 41 0.83 10.20 4.20
CA ILE A 41 0.17 9.17 3.37
C ILE A 41 0.34 9.48 1.88
N LEU A 42 0.13 10.72 1.44
CA LEU A 42 0.31 11.10 0.04
C LEU A 42 1.75 10.92 -0.43
N THR A 43 2.72 11.28 0.42
CA THR A 43 4.16 11.15 0.12
C THR A 43 4.52 9.68 -0.10
N ILE A 44 4.14 8.79 0.82
CA ILE A 44 4.44 7.36 0.67
C ILE A 44 3.61 6.71 -0.43
N ALA A 45 2.35 7.12 -0.64
CA ALA A 45 1.50 6.56 -1.69
C ALA A 45 2.17 6.70 -3.06
N ILE A 46 2.89 7.80 -3.29
CA ILE A 46 3.64 8.02 -4.53
C ILE A 46 5.03 7.37 -4.44
N ALA A 47 5.87 7.83 -3.51
CA ALA A 47 7.29 7.45 -3.48
C ALA A 47 7.49 5.95 -3.22
N ASP A 48 6.74 5.40 -2.27
CA ASP A 48 6.86 4.01 -1.84
C ASP A 48 6.17 3.04 -2.83
N ALA A 49 5.14 3.49 -3.55
CA ALA A 49 4.54 2.71 -4.64
C ALA A 49 5.47 2.59 -5.84
N PHE A 50 6.17 3.68 -6.21
CA PHE A 50 7.19 3.62 -7.25
C PHE A 50 8.37 2.73 -6.84
N SER A 51 8.87 2.88 -5.60
CA SER A 51 9.96 2.07 -5.06
C SER A 51 9.65 0.58 -5.14
N ASP A 52 8.48 0.16 -4.64
CA ASP A 52 8.06 -1.24 -4.65
C ASP A 52 7.78 -1.79 -6.05
N ALA A 53 7.18 -0.98 -6.93
CA ALA A 53 6.90 -1.40 -8.29
C ALA A 53 8.21 -1.68 -9.06
N LEU A 54 9.22 -0.82 -8.90
CA LEU A 54 10.55 -1.04 -9.46
C LEU A 54 11.26 -2.23 -8.79
N GLY A 55 11.11 -2.40 -7.48
CA GLY A 55 11.64 -3.57 -6.77
C GLY A 55 11.10 -4.89 -7.35
N ILE A 56 9.79 -4.97 -7.57
CA ILE A 56 9.15 -6.13 -8.21
C ILE A 56 9.58 -6.28 -9.67
N HIS A 57 9.73 -5.17 -10.42
CA HIS A 57 10.22 -5.22 -11.80
C HIS A 57 11.59 -5.90 -11.89
N ILE A 58 12.54 -5.43 -11.08
CA ILE A 58 13.91 -5.94 -11.05
C ILE A 58 13.94 -7.39 -10.54
N SER A 59 13.09 -7.73 -9.56
CA SER A 59 12.96 -9.10 -9.05
C SER A 59 12.52 -10.07 -10.16
N GLU A 60 11.46 -9.73 -10.90
CA GLU A 60 10.93 -10.59 -11.97
C GLU A 60 11.89 -10.67 -13.17
N GLU A 61 12.61 -9.59 -13.49
CA GLU A 61 13.68 -9.60 -14.51
C GLU A 61 14.84 -10.51 -14.10
N SER A 62 15.24 -10.48 -12.82
CA SER A 62 16.34 -11.29 -12.29
C SER A 62 16.06 -12.79 -12.35
N GLU A 63 14.79 -13.19 -12.27
CA GLU A 63 14.40 -14.61 -12.35
C GLU A 63 14.61 -15.22 -13.75
N ASN A 64 14.72 -14.41 -14.82
CA ASN A 64 14.92 -14.86 -16.21
C ASN A 64 13.96 -15.95 -16.70
N LYS A 65 12.79 -16.07 -16.07
CA LYS A 65 11.72 -17.04 -16.40
C LYS A 65 10.48 -16.39 -16.98
N HIS A 66 10.28 -15.10 -16.69
CA HIS A 66 9.08 -14.36 -17.08
C HIS A 66 9.32 -13.55 -18.35
N SER A 67 8.29 -13.47 -19.18
CA SER A 67 8.33 -12.64 -20.38
C SER A 67 8.31 -11.16 -20.01
N THR A 68 8.85 -10.28 -20.88
CA THR A 68 8.80 -8.82 -20.67
C THR A 68 7.38 -8.33 -20.40
N ARG A 69 6.37 -8.93 -21.03
CA ARG A 69 4.96 -8.60 -20.80
C ARG A 69 4.48 -8.94 -19.40
N GLU A 70 4.94 -10.05 -18.84
CA GLU A 70 4.62 -10.49 -17.48
C GLU A 70 5.30 -9.61 -16.43
N ILE A 71 6.56 -9.25 -16.64
CA ILE A 71 7.30 -8.34 -15.77
C ILE A 71 6.56 -7.00 -15.66
N TRP A 72 6.19 -6.39 -16.79
CA TRP A 72 5.43 -5.13 -16.78
C TRP A 72 4.04 -5.26 -16.15
N GLN A 73 3.39 -6.43 -16.29
CA GLN A 73 2.12 -6.69 -15.59
C GLN A 73 2.30 -6.70 -14.07
N SER A 74 3.35 -7.37 -13.56
CA SER A 74 3.68 -7.38 -12.14
C SER A 74 3.98 -5.96 -11.65
N THR A 75 4.81 -5.20 -12.36
CA THR A 75 5.17 -3.81 -12.02
C THR A 75 3.96 -2.89 -11.91
N ILE A 76 3.10 -2.88 -12.93
CA ILE A 76 1.92 -2.02 -12.98
C ILE A 76 0.91 -2.45 -11.90
N ALA A 77 0.72 -3.76 -11.70
CA ALA A 77 -0.14 -4.28 -10.66
C ALA A 77 0.34 -3.88 -9.26
N THR A 78 1.66 -3.93 -9.00
CA THR A 78 2.25 -3.47 -7.73
C THR A 78 2.03 -1.98 -7.52
N PHE A 79 2.33 -1.16 -8.52
CA PHE A 79 2.19 0.29 -8.42
C PHE A 79 0.76 0.69 -8.07
N PHE A 80 -0.22 0.25 -8.87
CA PHE A 80 -1.62 0.64 -8.68
C PHE A 80 -2.23 0.03 -7.43
N SER A 81 -1.92 -1.22 -7.09
CA SER A 81 -2.44 -1.82 -5.88
C SER A 81 -1.95 -1.07 -4.64
N LYS A 82 -0.65 -0.77 -4.55
CA LYS A 82 -0.08 -0.03 -3.42
C LYS A 82 -0.57 1.42 -3.37
N PHE A 83 -0.55 2.12 -4.49
CA PHE A 83 -1.01 3.51 -4.59
C PHE A 83 -2.48 3.65 -4.16
N ILE A 84 -3.38 2.85 -4.74
CA ILE A 84 -4.82 2.94 -4.46
C ILE A 84 -5.09 2.56 -3.01
N VAL A 85 -4.47 1.48 -2.50
CA VAL A 85 -4.64 1.04 -1.12
C VAL A 85 -4.19 2.11 -0.13
N ALA A 86 -3.03 2.74 -0.35
CA ALA A 86 -2.56 3.83 0.50
C ALA A 86 -3.56 5.01 0.53
N LEU A 87 -4.13 5.38 -0.62
CA LEU A 87 -5.14 6.44 -0.71
C LEU A 87 -6.44 6.12 0.03
N THR A 88 -6.82 4.85 0.19
CA THR A 88 -8.03 4.50 0.96
C THR A 88 -7.97 4.98 2.42
N PHE A 89 -6.78 5.07 3.01
CA PHE A 89 -6.59 5.54 4.40
C PHE A 89 -6.81 7.04 4.58
N ILE A 90 -6.87 7.81 3.49
CA ILE A 90 -7.24 9.22 3.54
C ILE A 90 -8.74 9.37 3.83
N VAL A 91 -9.58 8.41 3.41
CA VAL A 91 -11.04 8.51 3.55
C VAL A 91 -11.48 8.62 5.03
N PRO A 92 -11.05 7.73 5.95
CA PRO A 92 -11.36 7.89 7.37
C PRO A 92 -10.85 9.20 7.96
N LEU A 93 -9.67 9.66 7.52
CA LEU A 93 -9.12 10.95 7.95
C LEU A 93 -10.03 12.08 7.51
N LEU A 94 -10.56 12.11 6.29
CA LEU A 94 -11.44 13.21 5.85
C LEU A 94 -12.77 13.26 6.62
N VAL A 95 -13.33 12.10 6.97
CA VAL A 95 -14.66 12.00 7.60
C VAL A 95 -14.63 12.19 9.13
N PHE A 96 -13.59 11.69 9.81
CA PHE A 96 -13.55 11.64 11.27
C PHE A 96 -12.51 12.59 11.89
N SER A 97 -12.57 12.75 13.22
CA SER A 97 -11.49 13.35 14.01
C SER A 97 -10.28 12.42 14.02
N LEU A 98 -9.07 12.97 14.21
CA LEU A 98 -7.83 12.20 14.06
C LEU A 98 -7.81 10.90 14.89
N PRO A 99 -8.12 10.89 16.21
CA PRO A 99 -8.08 9.65 16.99
C PRO A 99 -9.07 8.59 16.49
N ILE A 100 -10.28 9.01 16.12
CA ILE A 100 -11.33 8.12 15.61
C ILE A 100 -10.92 7.57 14.24
N ALA A 101 -10.39 8.42 13.36
CA ALA A 101 -9.90 8.03 12.05
C ALA A 101 -8.80 6.97 12.14
N ILE A 102 -7.86 7.10 13.09
CA ILE A 102 -6.80 6.11 13.30
C ILE A 102 -7.38 4.75 13.69
N ILE A 103 -8.33 4.72 14.63
CA ILE A 103 -8.97 3.46 15.07
C ILE A 103 -9.68 2.78 13.89
N PHE A 104 -10.48 3.53 13.13
CA PHE A 104 -11.15 2.99 11.94
C PHE A 104 -10.17 2.46 10.91
N SER A 105 -9.10 3.22 10.62
CA SER A 105 -8.05 2.82 9.71
C SER A 105 -7.33 1.56 10.16
N VAL A 106 -7.02 1.41 11.45
CA VAL A 106 -6.39 0.19 12.01
C VAL A 106 -7.31 -1.01 11.85
N ILE A 107 -8.59 -0.88 12.24
CA ILE A 107 -9.58 -1.95 12.07
C ILE A 107 -9.72 -2.34 10.60
N TRP A 108 -9.82 -1.34 9.72
CA TRP A 108 -9.92 -1.54 8.27
C TRP A 108 -8.70 -2.28 7.71
N GLY A 109 -7.49 -1.80 8.01
CA GLY A 109 -6.27 -2.37 7.47
C GLY A 109 -6.00 -3.78 8.02
N LEU A 110 -6.24 -4.04 9.31
CA LEU A 110 -6.14 -5.38 9.87
C LEU A 110 -7.20 -6.34 9.31
N SER A 111 -8.41 -5.85 9.05
CA SER A 111 -9.47 -6.66 8.41
C SER A 111 -9.07 -7.05 7.00
N LEU A 112 -8.56 -6.10 6.21
CA LEU A 112 -8.06 -6.37 4.86
C LEU A 112 -6.88 -7.35 4.91
N LEU A 113 -5.87 -7.12 5.76
CA LEU A 113 -4.73 -8.03 5.89
C LEU A 113 -5.17 -9.45 6.25
N SER A 114 -6.11 -9.58 7.18
CA SER A 114 -6.67 -10.88 7.57
C SER A 114 -7.36 -11.56 6.40
N LEU A 115 -8.26 -10.85 5.69
CA LEU A 115 -8.98 -11.39 4.54
C LEU A 115 -8.04 -11.87 3.43
N PHE A 116 -6.99 -11.10 3.14
CA PHE A 116 -6.03 -11.44 2.08
C PHE A 116 -4.96 -12.46 2.51
N SER A 117 -4.72 -12.63 3.80
CA SER A 117 -3.77 -13.63 4.30
C SER A 117 -4.29 -15.07 4.14
N PHE A 118 -5.61 -15.27 4.09
CA PHE A 118 -6.23 -16.59 3.98
C PHE A 118 -6.63 -16.98 2.53
N SER A 119 -6.20 -16.21 1.51
CA SER A 119 -6.58 -16.35 0.09
C SER A 119 -5.41 -16.48 -0.88
#